data_AF-A0A075GRQ2-F1
#
_entry.id   AF-A0A075GRQ2-F1
#
_cell.length_a   1.000
_cell.length_b   1.000
_cell.length_c   1.000
_cell.angle_alpha   90.00
_cell.angle_beta   90.00
_cell.angle_gamma   90.00
#
_symmetry.space_group_name_H-M   'P 1'
#
loop_
_entity.id
_entity.type
_entity.pdbx_description
1 polymer ?
#
loop_
_entity_poly.entity_id
_entity_poly.type
_entity_poly.pdbx_seq_one_letter_code
_entity_poly.pdbx_strand_id
1 'polypeptide(L)'
;MSEPEPLDGQKPEPAAEPEPAAEPEPAAEPEPAAEPEPAAEPEPAAEPEPAAEPEPAAEPEDEGNSHLFAVRTTGGQEKIVMRLLEARIKMEKINIQSVLLLSDLKGYVVVEAQDASTMFDAIQGIRHVRGQLRGELTYNEIDKYLIKKSTVSELAVENTVEIIAGPFKGMKATITRLEQEKEEATVILLDATYQLPVTVDANYLKLVPA
;
A
#
# COMPACT_ATOMS: atom_id res chain seq x y z
N MET A 1 -31.93 -45.01 76.09
CA MET A 1 -31.41 -45.25 77.45
C MET A 1 -30.17 -46.11 77.29
N SER A 2 -29.08 -45.72 77.95
CA SER A 2 -27.81 -46.45 78.10
C SER A 2 -26.77 -46.27 76.97
N GLU A 3 -26.06 -45.13 77.01
CA GLU A 3 -24.65 -44.95 77.44
C GLU A 3 -23.57 -46.04 77.15
N PRO A 4 -22.26 -45.68 77.18
CA PRO A 4 -21.36 -45.68 76.02
C PRO A 4 -20.13 -46.59 76.20
N GLU A 5 -19.30 -46.73 75.16
CA GLU A 5 -17.99 -47.39 75.27
C GLU A 5 -16.90 -46.42 75.77
N PRO A 6 -15.93 -46.89 76.59
CA PRO A 6 -14.96 -46.03 77.26
C PRO A 6 -13.78 -45.63 76.36
N LEU A 7 -13.37 -44.37 76.47
CA LEU A 7 -12.08 -43.87 75.99
C LEU A 7 -11.02 -44.09 77.08
N ASP A 8 -10.19 -45.11 76.91
CA ASP A 8 -8.99 -45.29 77.73
C ASP A 8 -7.90 -44.31 77.30
N GLY A 9 -7.45 -43.51 78.27
CA GLY A 9 -6.37 -42.56 78.10
C GLY A 9 -4.99 -43.22 78.07
N GLN A 10 -4.07 -42.62 77.32
CA GLN A 10 -2.64 -42.74 77.58
C GLN A 10 -1.93 -41.40 77.31
N LYS A 11 -1.63 -40.77 78.45
CA LYS A 11 -0.54 -39.88 78.88
C LYS A 11 0.45 -39.30 77.84
N PRO A 12 0.82 -38.01 77.97
CA PRO A 12 1.79 -37.33 77.10
C PRO A 12 3.23 -37.79 77.34
N GLU A 13 4.02 -37.90 76.27
CA GLU A 13 5.47 -38.11 76.33
C GLU A 13 6.21 -36.77 76.57
N PRO A 14 7.25 -36.74 77.44
CA PRO A 14 8.01 -35.53 77.75
C PRO A 14 9.25 -35.32 76.86
N ALA A 15 9.71 -34.06 76.90
CA ALA A 15 10.75 -33.39 76.13
C ALA A 15 12.09 -34.12 75.90
N ALA A 16 12.68 -33.89 74.72
CA ALA A 16 14.11 -34.04 74.49
C ALA A 16 14.84 -32.73 74.85
N GLU A 17 15.84 -32.84 75.73
CA GLU A 17 16.77 -31.79 76.14
C GLU A 17 17.84 -31.51 75.06
N PRO A 18 18.47 -30.32 75.08
CA PRO A 18 19.38 -29.87 74.02
C PRO A 18 20.78 -30.46 74.20
N GLU A 19 21.43 -30.87 73.11
CA GLU A 19 22.85 -31.25 73.13
C GLU A 19 23.77 -30.01 73.16
N PRO A 20 24.90 -30.05 73.91
CA PRO A 20 25.79 -28.93 74.13
C PRO A 20 26.87 -28.76 73.03
N ALA A 21 27.40 -27.54 72.96
CA ALA A 21 28.32 -27.01 71.97
C ALA A 21 29.71 -27.67 71.93
N ALA A 22 30.27 -27.81 70.72
CA ALA A 22 31.69 -28.04 70.48
C ALA A 22 32.39 -26.75 70.02
N GLU A 23 33.66 -26.65 70.41
CA GLU A 23 34.52 -25.47 70.56
C GLU A 23 34.94 -24.78 69.24
N PRO A 24 35.33 -23.48 69.27
CA PRO A 24 35.86 -22.79 68.10
C PRO A 24 37.32 -23.18 67.85
N GLU A 25 37.57 -23.75 66.67
CA GLU A 25 38.93 -23.97 66.13
C GLU A 25 39.49 -22.69 65.44
N PRO A 26 40.83 -22.58 65.32
CA PRO A 26 41.55 -21.30 65.37
C PRO A 26 41.53 -20.49 64.06
N ALA A 27 41.75 -19.18 64.22
CA ALA A 27 41.80 -18.20 63.14
C ALA A 27 42.90 -18.53 62.10
N ALA A 28 42.48 -18.75 60.86
CA ALA A 28 43.37 -18.66 59.71
C ALA A 28 43.74 -17.19 59.46
N GLU A 29 45.00 -16.97 59.10
CA GLU A 29 45.63 -15.68 58.85
C GLU A 29 44.87 -14.85 57.80
N PRO A 30 44.89 -13.51 57.86
CA PRO A 30 44.31 -12.69 56.81
C PRO A 30 45.09 -12.92 55.50
N GLU A 31 44.43 -13.54 54.54
CA GLU A 31 44.90 -13.58 53.17
C GLU A 31 45.03 -12.14 52.61
N PRO A 32 46.03 -11.88 51.75
CA PRO A 32 46.42 -10.54 51.35
C PRO A 32 45.26 -9.77 50.73
N ALA A 33 45.15 -8.49 51.08
CA ALA A 33 44.16 -7.58 50.53
C ALA A 33 44.19 -7.67 49.00
N ALA A 34 43.09 -8.16 48.42
CA ALA A 34 42.86 -7.98 46.99
C ALA A 34 42.96 -6.47 46.72
N GLU A 35 43.82 -6.10 45.77
CA GLU A 35 43.87 -4.76 45.23
C GLU A 35 42.45 -4.32 44.89
N PRO A 36 42.06 -3.05 45.13
CA PRO A 36 40.74 -2.60 44.73
C PRO A 36 40.59 -2.91 43.25
N GLU A 37 39.61 -3.76 42.92
CA GLU A 37 39.23 -3.97 41.54
C GLU A 37 39.01 -2.58 40.92
N PRO A 38 39.53 -2.33 39.71
CA PRO A 38 39.36 -1.03 39.08
C PRO A 38 37.86 -0.73 39.11
N ALA A 39 37.50 0.42 39.70
CA ALA A 39 36.13 0.90 39.66
C ALA A 39 35.70 0.81 38.21
N ALA A 40 34.71 -0.04 37.93
CA ALA A 40 34.13 -0.13 36.61
C ALA A 40 33.84 1.31 36.20
N GLU A 41 34.47 1.74 35.12
CA GLU A 41 34.15 3.01 34.51
C GLU A 41 32.63 3.05 34.41
N PRO A 42 31.99 4.18 34.75
CA PRO A 42 30.54 4.27 34.68
C PRO A 42 30.13 3.75 33.30
N GLU A 43 29.27 2.73 33.28
CA GLU A 43 28.75 2.20 32.03
C GLU A 43 28.29 3.42 31.22
N PRO A 44 28.73 3.56 29.95
CA PRO A 44 28.31 4.67 29.14
C PRO A 44 26.78 4.68 29.22
N ALA A 45 26.24 5.79 29.75
CA ALA A 45 24.81 6.02 29.77
C ALA A 45 24.33 5.67 28.36
N ALA A 46 23.47 4.66 28.25
CA ALA A 46 22.93 4.24 26.98
C ALA A 46 22.52 5.52 26.25
N GLU A 47 23.21 5.79 25.14
CA GLU A 47 22.77 6.83 24.23
C GLU A 47 21.27 6.59 24.03
N PRO A 48 20.44 7.66 24.05
CA PRO A 48 19.01 7.48 23.84
C PRO A 48 18.86 6.57 22.63
N GLU A 49 18.15 5.45 22.80
CA GLU A 49 17.85 4.57 21.68
C GLU A 49 17.42 5.49 20.54
N PRO A 50 18.10 5.47 19.38
CA PRO A 50 17.67 6.29 18.27
C PRO A 50 16.20 5.93 18.09
N ALA A 51 15.33 6.91 18.32
CA ALA A 51 13.90 6.77 18.11
C ALA A 51 13.80 6.11 16.74
N ALA A 52 13.30 4.87 16.71
CA ALA A 52 13.39 3.99 15.57
C ALA A 52 13.26 4.85 14.32
N GLU A 53 14.37 5.00 13.59
CA GLU A 53 14.30 5.54 12.25
C GLU A 53 13.12 4.81 11.61
N PRO A 54 12.17 5.53 10.98
CA PRO A 54 11.01 4.88 10.41
C PRO A 54 11.55 3.67 9.66
N GLU A 55 11.11 2.46 10.04
CA GLU A 55 11.48 1.25 9.31
C GLU A 55 11.40 1.66 7.84
N PRO A 56 12.50 1.56 7.07
CA PRO A 56 12.47 1.99 5.69
C PRO A 56 11.28 1.26 5.10
N ALA A 57 10.22 2.02 4.80
CA ALA A 57 9.02 1.50 4.18
C ALA A 57 9.56 0.80 2.97
N ALA A 58 9.54 -0.55 3.01
CA ALA A 58 10.37 -1.41 2.18
C ALA A 58 10.62 -0.69 0.86
N GLU A 59 11.84 -0.17 0.69
CA GLU A 59 12.24 0.31 -0.61
C GLU A 59 11.88 -0.83 -1.57
N PRO A 60 11.19 -0.59 -2.69
CA PRO A 60 10.93 -1.66 -3.63
C PRO A 60 12.29 -2.12 -4.16
N GLU A 61 12.85 -3.14 -3.49
CA GLU A 61 13.82 -4.05 -4.04
C GLU A 61 13.11 -4.76 -5.18
N ASP A 62 13.10 -4.14 -6.35
CA ASP A 62 13.25 -4.80 -7.64
C ASP A 62 13.24 -3.74 -8.74
N GLU A 63 14.41 -3.50 -9.32
CA GLU A 63 14.47 -3.07 -10.70
C GLU A 63 13.84 -4.17 -11.59
N GLY A 64 12.54 -4.03 -11.87
CA GLY A 64 12.09 -3.97 -13.27
C GLY A 64 11.55 -5.23 -13.95
N ASN A 65 11.04 -6.23 -13.22
CA ASN A 65 10.30 -7.35 -13.84
C ASN A 65 8.86 -7.46 -13.31
N SER A 66 8.06 -6.39 -13.41
CA SER A 66 6.61 -6.53 -13.32
C SER A 66 6.06 -6.96 -14.68
N HIS A 67 5.13 -7.90 -14.66
CA HIS A 67 4.53 -8.49 -15.85
C HIS A 67 3.03 -8.21 -15.85
N LEU A 68 2.50 -7.93 -17.03
CA LEU A 68 1.07 -7.66 -17.22
C LEU A 68 0.36 -8.94 -17.61
N PHE A 69 -0.72 -9.27 -16.91
CA PHE A 69 -1.48 -10.49 -17.14
C PHE A 69 -2.94 -10.15 -17.42
N ALA A 70 -3.50 -10.74 -18.48
CA ALA A 70 -4.93 -10.64 -18.76
C ALA A 70 -5.71 -11.67 -17.94
N VAL A 71 -6.59 -11.21 -17.05
CA VAL A 71 -7.49 -12.04 -16.25
C VAL A 71 -8.85 -12.06 -16.91
N ARG A 72 -9.32 -13.26 -17.29
CA ARG A 72 -10.65 -13.45 -17.88
C ARG A 72 -11.71 -13.29 -16.81
N THR A 73 -12.68 -12.44 -17.08
CA THR A 73 -13.82 -12.17 -16.22
C THR A 73 -15.14 -12.51 -16.92
N THR A 74 -16.24 -12.41 -16.18
CA THR A 74 -17.59 -12.47 -16.74
C THR A 74 -17.88 -11.11 -17.38
N GLY A 75 -18.28 -11.10 -18.65
CA GLY A 75 -18.56 -9.84 -19.36
C GLY A 75 -19.55 -8.96 -18.62
N GLY A 76 -19.23 -7.67 -18.48
CA GLY A 76 -20.02 -6.68 -17.75
C GLY A 76 -19.81 -6.69 -16.23
N GLN A 77 -18.93 -7.57 -15.71
CA GLN A 77 -18.60 -7.67 -14.28
C GLN A 77 -17.15 -7.25 -13.98
N GLU A 78 -16.45 -6.66 -14.94
CA GLU A 78 -15.04 -6.24 -14.85
C GLU A 78 -14.84 -5.26 -13.68
N LYS A 79 -15.75 -4.28 -13.54
CA LYS A 79 -15.72 -3.30 -12.45
C LYS A 79 -15.88 -3.94 -11.07
N ILE A 80 -16.65 -5.02 -10.98
CA ILE A 80 -16.84 -5.74 -9.71
C ILE A 80 -15.57 -6.50 -9.35
N VAL A 81 -14.96 -7.18 -10.32
CA VAL A 81 -13.67 -7.86 -10.13
C VAL A 81 -12.58 -6.86 -9.71
N MET A 82 -12.50 -5.71 -10.36
CA MET A 82 -11.54 -4.64 -10.02
C MET A 82 -11.72 -4.15 -8.58
N ARG A 83 -12.97 -3.88 -8.14
CA ARG A 83 -13.25 -3.47 -6.76
C ARG A 83 -12.89 -4.54 -5.73
N LEU A 84 -13.11 -5.81 -6.06
CA LEU A 84 -12.75 -6.92 -5.18
C LEU A 84 -11.23 -7.06 -5.06
N LEU A 85 -10.50 -6.88 -6.16
CA LEU A 85 -9.03 -6.85 -6.16
C LEU A 85 -8.51 -5.65 -5.35
N GLU A 86 -9.04 -4.45 -5.61
CA GLU A 86 -8.69 -3.23 -4.86
C GLU A 86 -8.89 -3.42 -3.35
N ALA A 87 -10.02 -4.00 -2.93
CA ALA A 87 -10.29 -4.29 -1.53
C ALA A 87 -9.28 -5.28 -0.93
N ARG A 88 -8.82 -6.28 -1.70
CA ARG A 88 -7.81 -7.23 -1.25
C ARG A 88 -6.42 -6.61 -1.15
N ILE A 89 -6.04 -5.73 -2.09
CA ILE A 89 -4.79 -4.95 -2.03
C ILE A 89 -4.77 -4.11 -0.75
N LYS A 90 -5.85 -3.36 -0.48
CA LYS A 90 -5.97 -2.52 0.72
C LYS A 90 -5.98 -3.28 2.04
N MET A 91 -6.35 -4.57 2.00
CA MET A 91 -6.30 -5.47 3.16
C MET A 91 -4.96 -6.21 3.28
N GLU A 92 -3.98 -5.89 2.43
CA GLU A 92 -2.66 -6.55 2.35
C GLU A 92 -2.76 -8.08 2.19
N LYS A 93 -3.85 -8.56 1.57
CA LYS A 93 -4.09 -9.99 1.36
C LYS A 93 -3.40 -10.53 0.11
N ILE A 94 -3.00 -9.64 -0.78
CA ILE A 94 -2.42 -9.96 -2.09
C ILE A 94 -1.31 -8.96 -2.40
N ASN A 95 -0.24 -9.42 -3.05
CA ASN A 95 0.91 -8.62 -3.41
C ASN A 95 0.95 -8.37 -4.92
N ILE A 96 0.07 -7.51 -5.43
CA ILE A 96 0.03 -7.12 -6.84
C ILE A 96 0.25 -5.60 -6.95
N GLN A 97 1.00 -5.15 -7.95
CA GLN A 97 1.37 -3.74 -8.07
C GLN A 97 0.20 -2.88 -8.54
N SER A 98 -0.54 -3.35 -9.55
CA SER A 98 -1.65 -2.59 -10.11
C SER A 98 -2.72 -3.46 -10.76
N VAL A 99 -3.91 -2.89 -10.93
CA VAL A 99 -5.02 -3.49 -11.67
C VAL A 99 -5.59 -2.44 -12.60
N LEU A 100 -5.68 -2.78 -13.88
CA LEU A 100 -6.11 -1.89 -14.94
C LEU A 100 -7.38 -2.43 -15.61
N LEU A 101 -8.39 -1.57 -15.68
CA LEU A 101 -9.62 -1.82 -16.43
C LEU A 101 -9.59 -1.03 -17.73
N LEU A 102 -9.61 -1.75 -18.85
CA LEU A 102 -9.64 -1.19 -20.19
C LEU A 102 -11.07 -1.25 -20.71
N SER A 103 -11.70 -0.10 -20.94
CA SER A 103 -13.12 -0.01 -21.32
C SER A 103 -13.46 -0.77 -22.61
N ASP A 104 -12.52 -0.82 -23.55
CA ASP A 104 -12.70 -1.48 -24.85
C ASP A 104 -12.37 -2.98 -24.81
N LEU A 105 -11.76 -3.48 -23.72
CA LEU A 105 -11.41 -4.88 -23.52
C LEU A 105 -12.46 -5.60 -22.66
N LYS A 106 -13.57 -5.99 -23.28
CA LYS A 106 -14.68 -6.66 -22.58
C LYS A 106 -14.32 -8.07 -22.11
N GLY A 107 -14.73 -8.41 -20.90
CA GLY A 107 -14.53 -9.74 -20.30
C GLY A 107 -13.10 -9.99 -19.83
N TYR A 108 -12.27 -8.95 -19.72
CA TYR A 108 -10.94 -9.05 -19.16
C TYR A 108 -10.65 -7.89 -18.21
N VAL A 109 -9.72 -8.13 -17.29
CA VAL A 109 -9.07 -7.12 -16.45
C VAL A 109 -7.58 -7.38 -16.54
N VAL A 110 -6.76 -6.34 -16.63
CA VAL A 110 -5.30 -6.48 -16.65
C VAL A 110 -4.77 -6.35 -15.23
N VAL A 111 -3.89 -7.25 -14.82
CA VAL A 111 -3.26 -7.25 -13.50
C VAL A 111 -1.75 -7.21 -13.69
N GLU A 112 -1.11 -6.29 -12.98
CA GLU A 112 0.35 -6.18 -12.90
C GLU A 112 0.83 -6.91 -11.64
N ALA A 113 1.72 -7.89 -11.83
CA ALA A 113 2.29 -8.70 -10.75
C ALA A 113 3.79 -8.96 -11.03
N GLN A 114 4.57 -9.30 -10.00
CA GLN A 114 5.96 -9.75 -10.16
C GLN A 114 6.05 -11.03 -11.01
N ASP A 115 5.09 -11.93 -10.87
CA ASP A 115 5.10 -13.21 -11.57
C ASP A 115 3.68 -13.78 -11.71
N ALA A 116 3.54 -14.80 -12.56
CA ALA A 116 2.25 -15.43 -12.85
C ALA A 116 1.65 -16.18 -11.64
N SER A 117 2.48 -16.66 -10.71
CA SER A 117 2.01 -17.33 -9.48
C SER A 117 1.38 -16.31 -8.55
N THR A 118 2.06 -15.19 -8.30
CA THR A 118 1.57 -14.09 -7.48
C THR A 118 0.24 -13.54 -8.01
N MET A 119 0.13 -13.36 -9.33
CA MET A 119 -1.14 -12.96 -9.97
C MET A 119 -2.23 -14.02 -9.78
N PHE A 120 -1.89 -15.30 -9.96
CA PHE A 120 -2.84 -16.40 -9.82
C PHE A 120 -3.40 -16.46 -8.40
N ASP A 121 -2.55 -16.39 -7.39
CA ASP A 121 -2.94 -16.37 -5.98
C ASP A 121 -3.84 -15.17 -5.65
N ALA A 122 -3.55 -14.02 -6.27
CA ALA A 122 -4.37 -12.82 -6.09
C ALA A 122 -5.81 -12.98 -6.58
N ILE A 123 -6.01 -13.66 -7.71
CA ILE A 123 -7.33 -13.84 -8.34
C ILE A 123 -8.10 -15.06 -7.83
N GLN A 124 -7.47 -15.93 -7.02
CA GLN A 124 -8.09 -17.12 -6.44
C GLN A 124 -9.34 -16.76 -5.61
N GLY A 125 -10.43 -17.47 -5.89
CA GLY A 125 -11.70 -17.30 -5.17
C GLY A 125 -12.41 -15.96 -5.40
N ILE A 126 -11.98 -15.14 -6.35
CA ILE A 126 -12.70 -13.91 -6.72
C ILE A 126 -13.91 -14.27 -7.59
N ARG A 127 -15.09 -13.80 -7.16
CA ARG A 127 -16.32 -13.99 -7.93
C ARG A 127 -16.20 -13.32 -9.30
N HIS A 128 -16.74 -13.98 -10.33
CA HIS A 128 -16.74 -13.56 -11.74
C HIS A 128 -15.41 -13.69 -12.48
N VAL A 129 -14.31 -14.03 -11.79
CA VAL A 129 -13.07 -14.47 -12.46
C VAL A 129 -13.28 -15.88 -13.04
N ARG A 130 -12.84 -16.08 -14.28
CA ARG A 130 -12.96 -17.33 -15.03
C ARG A 130 -11.61 -17.98 -15.36
N GLY A 131 -10.51 -17.32 -14.96
CA GLY A 131 -9.14 -17.78 -15.16
C GLY A 131 -8.25 -16.67 -15.72
N GLN A 132 -7.04 -17.04 -16.10
CA GLN A 132 -6.08 -16.15 -16.76
C GLN A 132 -5.95 -16.50 -18.25
N LEU A 133 -5.61 -15.50 -19.05
CA LEU A 133 -5.09 -15.70 -20.40
C LEU A 133 -3.67 -16.27 -20.28
N ARG A 134 -3.31 -17.17 -21.19
CA ARG A 134 -1.95 -17.73 -21.21
C ARG A 134 -1.00 -16.72 -21.83
N GLY A 135 0.14 -16.54 -21.19
CA GLY A 135 1.17 -15.61 -21.64
C GLY A 135 1.01 -14.22 -21.01
N GLU A 136 2.10 -13.48 -21.08
CA GLU A 136 2.19 -12.10 -20.60
C GLU A 136 1.72 -11.14 -21.68
N LEU A 137 1.10 -10.05 -21.26
CA LEU A 137 0.76 -8.93 -22.11
C LEU A 137 1.96 -7.98 -22.19
N THR A 138 2.28 -7.57 -23.41
CA THR A 138 3.27 -6.51 -23.64
C THR A 138 2.59 -5.14 -23.68
N TYR A 139 3.35 -4.09 -23.40
CA TYR A 139 2.84 -2.72 -23.45
C TYR A 139 2.24 -2.36 -24.82
N ASN A 140 2.88 -2.79 -25.91
CA ASN A 140 2.43 -2.55 -27.28
C ASN A 140 1.04 -3.15 -27.59
N GLU A 141 0.64 -4.21 -26.89
CA GLU A 141 -0.67 -4.85 -27.04
C GLU A 141 -1.75 -4.08 -26.29
N ILE A 142 -1.39 -3.44 -25.16
CA ILE A 142 -2.30 -2.67 -24.32
C ILE A 142 -2.48 -1.25 -24.85
N ASP A 143 -1.48 -0.67 -25.50
CA ASP A 143 -1.49 0.69 -26.04
C ASP A 143 -2.72 0.98 -26.91
N LYS A 144 -3.18 0.00 -27.69
CA LYS A 144 -4.38 0.11 -28.55
C LYS A 144 -5.69 0.27 -27.78
N TYR A 145 -5.72 -0.15 -26.52
CA TYR A 145 -6.88 -0.08 -25.64
C TYR A 145 -6.78 1.10 -24.66
N LEU A 146 -5.61 1.73 -24.58
CA LEU A 146 -5.45 2.96 -23.81
C LEU A 146 -6.12 4.08 -24.60
N ILE A 147 -7.23 4.58 -24.06
CA ILE A 147 -7.84 5.80 -24.58
C ILE A 147 -6.84 6.93 -24.28
N LYS A 148 -6.14 7.39 -25.31
CA LYS A 148 -5.41 8.66 -25.24
C LYS A 148 -6.43 9.71 -24.83
N LYS A 149 -6.28 10.30 -23.64
CA LYS A 149 -7.16 11.38 -23.20
C LYS A 149 -7.20 12.41 -24.31
N SER A 150 -8.39 12.65 -24.86
CA SER A 150 -8.57 13.70 -25.85
C SER A 150 -8.23 15.02 -25.16
N THR A 151 -7.38 15.85 -25.78
CA THR A 151 -7.06 17.20 -25.26
C THR A 151 -8.34 18.00 -25.00
N VAL A 152 -9.40 17.66 -25.74
CA VAL A 152 -10.76 18.19 -25.64
C VAL A 152 -11.38 17.94 -24.26
N SER A 153 -11.04 16.86 -23.57
CA SER A 153 -11.54 16.54 -22.22
C SER A 153 -11.00 17.48 -21.13
N GLU A 154 -9.87 18.15 -21.38
CA GLU A 154 -9.28 19.15 -20.47
C GLU A 154 -9.81 20.56 -20.74
N LEU A 155 -10.56 20.75 -21.83
CA LEU A 155 -11.14 22.03 -22.19
C LEU A 155 -12.44 22.25 -21.41
N ALA A 156 -12.55 23.41 -20.76
CA ALA A 156 -13.79 23.88 -20.16
C ALA A 156 -14.26 25.16 -20.87
N VAL A 157 -15.57 25.42 -20.78
CA VAL A 157 -16.14 26.69 -21.25
C VAL A 157 -15.52 27.83 -20.45
N GLU A 158 -15.32 28.98 -21.08
CA GLU A 158 -14.68 30.19 -20.54
C GLU A 158 -13.17 30.12 -20.32
N ASN A 159 -12.53 28.97 -20.59
CA ASN A 159 -11.08 28.89 -20.58
C ASN A 159 -10.47 29.67 -21.75
N THR A 160 -9.34 30.32 -21.48
CA THR A 160 -8.50 30.91 -22.52
C THR A 160 -7.62 29.81 -23.11
N VAL A 161 -7.66 29.71 -24.43
CA VAL A 161 -6.96 28.70 -25.22
C VAL A 161 -6.19 29.36 -26.34
N GLU A 162 -5.13 28.71 -26.78
CA GLU A 162 -4.36 29.07 -27.96
C GLU A 162 -4.69 28.08 -29.08
N ILE A 163 -4.98 28.60 -30.26
CA ILE A 163 -5.25 27.77 -31.44
C ILE A 163 -3.91 27.36 -32.04
N ILE A 164 -3.58 26.05 -32.06
CA ILE A 164 -2.28 25.55 -32.52
C ILE A 164 -2.26 25.12 -34.00
N ALA A 165 -3.43 25.01 -34.63
CA ALA A 165 -3.58 24.54 -36.01
C ALA A 165 -4.79 25.18 -36.72
N GLY A 166 -4.84 25.05 -38.05
CA GLY A 166 -5.89 25.66 -38.87
C GLY A 166 -5.62 27.15 -39.22
N PRO A 167 -6.62 27.83 -39.81
CA PRO A 167 -6.46 29.20 -40.33
C PRO A 167 -6.22 30.25 -39.24
N PHE A 168 -6.60 29.97 -37.99
CA PHE A 168 -6.47 30.87 -36.85
C PHE A 168 -5.29 30.50 -35.93
N LYS A 169 -4.33 29.72 -36.44
CA LYS A 169 -3.16 29.28 -35.68
C LYS A 169 -2.39 30.46 -35.07
N GLY A 170 -2.06 30.35 -33.79
CA GLY A 170 -1.33 31.34 -32.99
C GLY A 170 -2.22 32.37 -32.30
N MET A 171 -3.52 32.39 -32.58
CA MET A 171 -4.45 33.32 -31.94
C MET A 171 -4.93 32.79 -30.59
N LYS A 172 -5.12 33.70 -29.64
CA LYS A 172 -5.80 33.39 -28.38
C LYS A 172 -7.31 33.49 -28.54
N ALA A 173 -8.02 32.59 -27.90
CA ALA A 173 -9.47 32.53 -27.95
C ALA A 173 -10.06 32.10 -26.61
N THR A 174 -11.31 32.46 -26.35
CA THR A 174 -12.08 31.98 -25.21
C THR A 174 -13.17 31.02 -25.69
N ILE A 175 -13.27 29.85 -25.07
CA ILE A 175 -14.28 28.86 -25.43
C ILE A 175 -15.66 29.33 -24.95
N THR A 176 -16.63 29.41 -25.85
CA THR A 176 -18.03 29.72 -25.50
C THR A 176 -18.92 28.50 -25.50
N ARG A 177 -18.62 27.52 -26.35
CA ARG A 177 -19.36 26.26 -26.42
C ARG A 177 -18.43 25.12 -26.79
N LEU A 178 -18.59 23.98 -26.13
CA LEU A 178 -17.82 22.77 -26.39
C LEU A 178 -18.78 21.62 -26.73
N GLU A 179 -18.64 21.03 -27.91
CA GLU A 179 -19.35 19.82 -28.34
C GLU A 179 -18.39 18.64 -28.31
N GLN A 180 -18.26 18.00 -27.13
CA GLN A 180 -17.33 16.89 -26.92
C GLN A 180 -17.60 15.68 -27.83
N GLU A 181 -18.86 15.40 -28.17
CA GLU A 181 -19.22 14.26 -29.04
C GLU A 181 -18.73 14.43 -30.49
N LYS A 182 -18.60 15.67 -30.96
CA LYS A 182 -18.14 15.99 -32.32
C LYS A 182 -16.70 16.47 -32.37
N GLU A 183 -16.06 16.62 -31.22
CA GLU A 183 -14.73 17.23 -31.09
C GLU A 183 -14.67 18.65 -31.70
N GLU A 184 -15.75 19.42 -31.58
CA GLU A 184 -15.83 20.81 -32.07
C GLU A 184 -16.01 21.79 -30.90
N ALA A 185 -15.42 22.97 -31.02
CA ALA A 185 -15.55 24.05 -30.05
C ALA A 185 -15.86 25.38 -30.77
N THR A 186 -16.83 26.11 -30.25
CA THR A 186 -17.06 27.51 -30.62
C THR A 186 -16.21 28.38 -29.71
N VAL A 187 -15.35 29.20 -30.33
CA VAL A 187 -14.42 30.08 -29.63
C VAL A 187 -14.59 31.52 -30.11
N ILE A 188 -14.32 32.47 -29.21
CA ILE A 188 -14.24 33.90 -29.54
C ILE A 188 -12.76 34.29 -29.53
N LEU A 189 -12.28 34.81 -30.66
CA LEU A 189 -10.89 35.27 -30.80
C LEU A 189 -10.66 36.56 -29.99
N LEU A 190 -9.66 36.56 -29.12
CA LEU A 190 -9.30 37.71 -28.28
C LEU A 190 -8.43 38.73 -29.02
N ASP A 191 -7.64 38.28 -30.00
CA ASP A 191 -6.72 39.13 -30.78
C ASP A 191 -7.42 39.83 -31.97
N ALA A 192 -8.70 39.55 -32.19
CA ALA A 192 -9.49 40.15 -33.27
C ALA A 192 -10.14 41.47 -32.82
N THR A 193 -10.15 42.48 -33.70
CA THR A 193 -10.84 43.77 -33.45
C THR A 193 -12.36 43.61 -33.33
N TYR A 194 -12.90 42.49 -33.79
CA TYR A 194 -14.31 42.14 -33.70
C TYR A 194 -14.46 40.72 -33.14
N GLN A 195 -15.33 40.57 -32.14
CA GLN A 195 -15.59 39.29 -31.47
C GLN A 195 -16.55 38.44 -32.30
N LEU A 196 -16.00 37.73 -33.30
CA LEU A 196 -16.76 36.75 -34.07
C LEU A 196 -16.66 35.37 -33.41
N PRO A 197 -17.78 34.68 -33.11
CA PRO A 197 -17.74 33.28 -32.72
C PRO A 197 -17.38 32.42 -33.94
N VAL A 198 -16.34 31.62 -33.80
CA VAL A 198 -15.85 30.70 -34.84
C VAL A 198 -15.88 29.28 -34.30
N THR A 199 -16.36 28.34 -35.10
CA THR A 199 -16.26 26.91 -34.78
C THR A 199 -14.94 26.36 -35.30
N VAL A 200 -14.18 25.72 -34.41
CA VAL A 200 -12.90 25.09 -34.71
C VAL A 200 -12.87 23.68 -34.14
N ASP A 201 -12.01 22.83 -34.68
CA ASP A 201 -11.73 21.51 -34.12
C ASP A 201 -11.12 21.67 -32.72
N ALA A 202 -11.70 20.99 -31.75
CA ALA A 202 -11.28 21.10 -30.36
C ALA A 202 -9.87 20.52 -30.13
N ASN A 203 -9.40 19.62 -30.99
CA ASN A 203 -8.02 19.13 -30.96
C ASN A 203 -7.00 20.23 -31.35
N TYR A 204 -7.44 21.31 -31.99
CA TYR A 204 -6.59 22.46 -32.32
C TYR A 204 -6.47 23.46 -31.18
N LEU A 205 -7.14 23.21 -30.06
CA LEU A 205 -7.11 24.09 -28.90
C LEU A 205 -6.13 23.56 -27.88
N LYS A 206 -5.20 24.41 -27.48
CA LYS A 206 -4.29 24.16 -26.37
C LYS A 206 -4.65 25.08 -25.21
N LEU A 207 -4.84 24.50 -24.03
CA LEU A 207 -5.09 25.29 -22.83
C LEU A 207 -3.87 26.16 -22.51
N VAL A 208 -4.10 27.45 -22.32
CA VAL A 208 -3.09 28.37 -21.83
C VAL A 208 -3.34 28.52 -20.33
N PRO A 209 -2.43 28.03 -19.46
CA PRO A 209 -2.57 28.27 -18.04
C PRO A 209 -2.53 29.78 -17.77
N ALA A 210 -3.43 30.23 -16.89
CA ALA A 210 -3.54 31.62 -16.46
C ALA A 210 -2.30 32.09 -15.69
#